data_AF-A0AAU9DT64-F1
#
_entry.id   AF-A0AAU9DT64-F1
#
_cell.length_a   1.000
_cell.length_b   1.000
_cell.length_c   1.000
_cell.angle_alpha   90.00
_cell.angle_beta   90.00
_cell.angle_gamma   90.00
#
_symmetry.space_group_name_H-M   'P 1'
#
loop_
_entity.id
_entity.type
_entity.pdbx_description
1 polymer ?
#
loop_
_entity_poly.entity_id
_entity_poly.type
_entity_poly.pdbx_seq_one_letter_code
_entity_poly.pdbx_strand_id
1 'polypeptide(L)'
;MYQRPKKKKNDYSFIIITIIAALAVIVLLLAIKLKTVQHQNAEEASSSRTAESLSRIKSSSSSSSKSSSSSSQAASSSSQPKEEKVNPAKTPTSVEVTDLSQYDYMNGIYKTAENAECTLNFDQKRFTSESPGKQQVYYFDKVMRHPDQSIVINVSGDYHYNAYDGNGDKFMKMYQSILLAPPGNTIRKNWQTGDEINDVTNKSVARFSIAGSNDNGKTFNMTPAYKDFETNGYSSQNYGSHIFTYNGKGN
;
A
#
# COMPACT_ATOMS: atom_id res chain seq x y z
N MET A 1 -59.07 62.61 -17.78
CA MET A 1 -59.04 61.23 -17.22
C MET A 1 -57.62 60.91 -16.78
N TYR A 2 -57.34 60.86 -15.47
CA TYR A 2 -56.04 60.44 -14.93
C TYR A 2 -56.09 58.94 -14.62
N GLN A 3 -55.34 58.12 -15.36
CA GLN A 3 -55.17 56.71 -15.02
C GLN A 3 -54.21 56.58 -13.83
N ARG A 4 -54.69 56.03 -12.72
CA ARG A 4 -53.83 55.70 -11.57
C ARG A 4 -52.90 54.55 -11.96
N PRO A 5 -51.57 54.68 -11.74
CA PRO A 5 -50.64 53.60 -12.00
C PRO A 5 -50.91 52.43 -11.04
N LYS A 6 -51.10 51.24 -11.60
CA LYS A 6 -51.23 50.01 -10.81
C LYS A 6 -49.87 49.72 -10.16
N LYS A 7 -49.81 49.78 -8.83
CA LYS A 7 -48.65 49.33 -8.05
C LYS A 7 -48.40 47.85 -8.36
N LYS A 8 -47.25 47.55 -9.00
CA LYS A 8 -46.70 46.19 -9.07
C LYS A 8 -46.45 45.73 -7.63
N LYS A 9 -47.13 44.66 -7.21
CA LYS A 9 -46.75 43.92 -6.01
C LYS A 9 -45.47 43.18 -6.34
N ASN A 10 -44.40 43.48 -5.62
CA ASN A 10 -43.15 42.76 -5.76
C ASN A 10 -43.35 41.37 -5.14
N ASP A 11 -43.36 40.33 -5.97
CA ASP A 11 -43.51 38.94 -5.52
C ASP A 11 -42.19 38.44 -4.91
N TYR A 12 -41.94 38.85 -3.67
CA TYR A 12 -40.81 38.38 -2.86
C TYR A 12 -40.91 36.89 -2.48
N SER A 13 -42.08 36.26 -2.71
CA SER A 13 -42.34 34.86 -2.41
C SER A 13 -41.36 33.91 -3.11
N PHE A 14 -41.05 34.16 -4.39
CA PHE A 14 -40.11 33.32 -5.14
C PHE A 14 -38.68 33.41 -4.62
N ILE A 15 -38.24 34.60 -4.20
CA ILE A 15 -36.91 34.82 -3.65
C ILE A 15 -36.77 34.09 -2.31
N ILE A 16 -37.79 34.18 -1.45
CA ILE A 16 -37.81 33.51 -0.15
C ILE A 16 -37.78 31.98 -0.31
N ILE A 17 -38.58 31.42 -1.23
CA ILE A 17 -38.60 29.97 -1.50
C ILE A 17 -37.23 29.48 -1.99
N THR A 18 -36.57 30.25 -2.85
CA THR A 18 -35.25 29.90 -3.40
C THR A 18 -34.17 29.88 -2.31
N ILE A 19 -34.20 30.85 -1.39
CA ILE A 19 -33.26 30.92 -0.26
C ILE A 19 -33.46 29.72 0.68
N ILE A 20 -34.71 29.36 0.98
CA ILE A 20 -35.02 28.20 1.85
C ILE A 20 -34.54 26.89 1.22
N ALA A 21 -34.75 26.69 -0.08
CA ALA A 21 -34.28 25.51 -0.78
C ALA A 21 -32.75 25.40 -0.77
N ALA A 22 -32.02 26.50 -0.97
CA ALA A 22 -30.56 26.53 -0.92
C ALA A 22 -30.02 26.18 0.47
N LEU A 23 -30.65 26.70 1.54
CA LEU A 23 -30.26 26.38 2.92
C LEU A 23 -30.48 24.91 3.25
N ALA A 24 -31.58 24.29 2.78
CA ALA A 24 -31.84 22.87 3.00
C ALA A 24 -30.77 21.97 2.35
N VAL A 25 -30.28 22.32 1.15
CA VAL A 25 -29.20 21.60 0.47
C VAL A 25 -27.89 21.70 1.24
N ILE A 26 -27.54 22.87 1.77
CA ILE A 26 -26.32 23.07 2.57
C ILE A 26 -26.37 22.21 3.85
N VAL A 27 -27.50 22.18 4.55
CA VAL A 27 -27.69 21.35 5.75
C VAL A 27 -27.53 19.86 5.42
N LEU A 28 -28.08 19.41 4.29
CA LEU A 28 -27.95 18.01 3.85
C LEU A 28 -26.48 17.65 3.56
N LEU A 29 -25.73 18.51 2.88
CA LEU A 29 -24.31 18.29 2.58
C LEU A 29 -23.46 18.24 3.86
N LEU A 30 -23.74 19.09 4.84
CA LEU A 30 -23.06 19.06 6.14
C LEU A 30 -23.37 17.77 6.91
N ALA A 31 -24.63 17.31 6.89
CA ALA A 31 -25.03 16.05 7.55
C ALA A 31 -24.33 14.81 6.94
N ILE A 32 -24.12 14.79 5.62
CA ILE A 32 -23.36 13.73 4.94
C ILE A 32 -21.90 13.73 5.40
N LYS A 33 -21.25 14.91 5.43
CA LYS A 33 -19.85 15.05 5.89
C LYS A 33 -19.66 14.61 7.35
N LEU A 34 -20.60 14.95 8.24
CA LEU A 34 -20.58 14.52 9.65
C LEU A 34 -20.71 13.01 9.81
N LYS A 35 -21.54 12.33 9.00
CA LYS A 35 -21.63 10.86 9.03
C LYS A 35 -20.33 10.19 8.56
N THR A 36 -19.64 10.74 7.56
CA THR A 36 -18.37 10.17 7.07
C THR A 36 -17.26 10.26 8.13
N VAL A 37 -17.19 11.35 8.89
CA VAL A 37 -16.19 11.53 9.97
C VAL A 37 -16.44 10.57 11.15
N GLN A 38 -17.69 10.30 11.50
CA GLN A 38 -17.99 9.34 12.57
C GLN A 38 -17.68 7.88 12.19
N HIS A 39 -17.76 7.51 10.91
CA HIS A 39 -17.36 6.17 10.46
C HIS A 39 -15.83 5.97 10.52
N GLN A 40 -15.02 7.01 10.27
CA GLN A 40 -13.56 6.91 10.38
C GLN A 40 -13.08 6.80 11.84
N ASN A 41 -13.73 7.49 12.77
CA ASN A 41 -13.37 7.40 14.20
C ASN A 41 -13.82 6.10 14.90
N ALA A 42 -14.82 5.40 14.35
CA ALA A 42 -15.25 4.11 14.90
C ALA A 42 -14.29 2.96 14.54
N GLU A 43 -13.55 3.08 13.45
CA GLU A 43 -12.54 2.11 13.03
C GLU A 43 -11.24 2.26 13.84
N GLU A 44 -10.85 3.49 14.21
CA GLU A 44 -9.71 3.71 15.12
C GLU A 44 -9.99 3.26 16.57
N ALA A 45 -11.24 3.25 17.03
CA ALA A 45 -11.61 2.78 18.36
C ALA A 45 -11.64 1.24 18.51
N SER A 46 -11.63 0.49 17.41
CA SER A 46 -11.65 -0.98 17.42
C SER A 46 -10.30 -1.66 17.19
N SER A 47 -9.25 -0.92 16.80
CA SER A 47 -7.87 -1.43 16.72
C SER A 47 -7.04 -1.29 18.02
N SER A 48 -7.60 -0.71 19.09
CA SER A 48 -6.90 -0.56 20.38
C SER A 48 -7.11 -1.73 21.37
N ARG A 49 -7.79 -2.82 20.98
CA ARG A 49 -8.02 -3.98 21.86
C ARG A 49 -7.65 -5.31 21.20
N THR A 50 -6.43 -5.43 20.69
CA THR A 50 -5.80 -6.74 20.44
C THR A 50 -4.27 -6.63 20.55
N ALA A 51 -3.80 -6.13 21.69
CA ALA A 51 -2.36 -6.09 22.01
C ALA A 51 -2.09 -6.72 23.38
N GLU A 52 -2.80 -7.80 23.73
CA GLU A 52 -2.48 -8.63 24.91
C GLU A 52 -2.87 -10.09 24.66
N SER A 53 -2.03 -10.81 23.92
CA SER A 53 -1.83 -12.25 24.07
C SER A 53 -0.75 -12.71 23.11
N LEU A 54 0.48 -12.89 23.63
CA LEU A 54 1.41 -13.98 23.29
C LEU A 54 2.70 -13.80 24.09
N SER A 55 2.58 -13.79 25.42
CA SER A 55 3.69 -14.09 26.32
C SER A 55 3.49 -15.50 26.89
N ARG A 56 4.19 -16.48 26.31
CA ARG A 56 4.65 -17.76 26.90
C ARG A 56 4.72 -18.83 25.81
N ILE A 57 5.91 -19.05 25.24
CA ILE A 57 6.46 -20.41 25.15
C ILE A 57 7.93 -20.34 25.57
N LYS A 58 8.22 -21.18 26.55
CA LYS A 58 9.44 -21.36 27.31
C LYS A 58 10.21 -22.51 26.65
N SER A 59 11.48 -22.30 26.31
CA SER A 59 12.48 -23.36 26.35
C SER A 59 13.89 -22.78 26.29
N SER A 60 14.48 -22.68 27.49
CA SER A 60 15.86 -23.08 27.80
C SER A 60 16.36 -24.22 26.89
N SER A 61 17.62 -24.32 26.47
CA SER A 61 18.84 -24.13 27.26
C SER A 61 20.06 -23.99 26.36
N SER A 62 20.88 -22.98 26.64
CA SER A 62 22.31 -22.95 26.35
C SER A 62 23.05 -23.88 27.31
N SER A 63 23.81 -24.84 26.80
CA SER A 63 24.88 -25.48 27.58
C SER A 63 26.08 -25.76 26.69
N SER A 64 27.03 -24.82 26.74
CA SER A 64 28.44 -25.09 26.50
C SER A 64 29.00 -25.89 27.69
N SER A 65 29.60 -27.05 27.43
CA SER A 65 30.59 -27.64 28.32
C SER A 65 31.62 -28.42 27.51
N LYS A 66 32.87 -27.93 27.58
CA LYS A 66 34.08 -28.70 27.32
C LYS A 66 34.39 -29.52 28.58
N SER A 67 34.72 -30.79 28.42
CA SER A 67 35.83 -31.44 29.14
C SER A 67 36.10 -32.83 28.57
N SER A 68 37.37 -33.05 28.26
CA SER A 68 38.01 -34.29 27.84
C SER A 68 38.14 -35.32 28.98
N SER A 69 38.01 -36.61 28.66
CA SER A 69 38.96 -37.65 29.09
C SER A 69 38.75 -38.95 28.32
N SER A 70 39.87 -39.62 28.08
CA SER A 70 40.11 -40.82 27.28
C SER A 70 39.72 -42.12 27.98
N SER A 71 39.25 -43.14 27.24
CA SER A 71 39.99 -44.41 27.02
C SER A 71 39.14 -45.46 26.26
N SER A 72 39.82 -46.00 25.25
CA SER A 72 39.78 -47.29 24.51
C SER A 72 38.70 -48.38 24.67
N GLN A 73 38.52 -49.07 23.51
CA GLN A 73 38.01 -50.43 23.25
C GLN A 73 36.48 -50.63 23.28
N ALA A 74 35.84 -51.41 22.40
CA ALA A 74 36.24 -52.25 21.26
C ALA A 74 35.03 -52.42 20.32
N ALA A 75 35.30 -52.90 19.11
CA ALA A 75 34.37 -53.11 18.01
C ALA A 75 33.14 -53.97 18.35
N SER A 76 31.99 -53.60 17.76
CA SER A 76 31.01 -54.56 17.25
C SER A 76 30.15 -53.88 16.19
N SER A 77 30.34 -54.35 14.96
CA SER A 77 29.62 -54.02 13.76
C SER A 77 28.13 -54.35 13.87
N SER A 78 27.27 -53.34 13.75
CA SER A 78 25.89 -53.52 13.29
C SER A 78 25.56 -52.48 12.23
N SER A 79 25.52 -52.95 10.99
CA SER A 79 25.09 -52.20 9.82
C SER A 79 23.57 -52.02 9.85
N GLN A 80 23.12 -50.88 10.38
CA GLN A 80 21.78 -50.35 10.10
C GLN A 80 21.87 -49.34 8.94
N PRO A 81 20.86 -49.31 8.05
CA PRO A 81 20.84 -48.40 6.90
C PRO A 81 20.81 -46.96 7.40
N LYS A 82 21.71 -46.13 6.83
CA LYS A 82 21.72 -44.68 7.01
C LYS A 82 20.36 -44.15 6.55
N GLU A 83 19.51 -43.76 7.49
CA GLU A 83 18.44 -42.82 7.22
C GLU A 83 19.10 -41.55 6.67
N GLU A 84 18.93 -41.36 5.36
CA GLU A 84 19.27 -40.14 4.68
C GLU A 84 18.41 -39.04 5.30
N LYS A 85 19.06 -38.26 6.18
CA LYS A 85 18.48 -37.12 6.86
C LYS A 85 17.99 -36.15 5.78
N VAL A 86 16.71 -36.25 5.41
CA VAL A 86 16.02 -35.31 4.55
C VAL A 86 16.18 -33.95 5.21
N ASN A 87 17.05 -33.11 4.66
CA ASN A 87 17.20 -31.74 5.12
C ASN A 87 15.81 -31.09 5.04
N PRO A 88 15.29 -30.50 6.14
CA PRO A 88 14.01 -29.82 6.09
C PRO A 88 14.10 -28.75 5.00
N ALA A 89 13.19 -28.83 4.01
CA ALA A 89 13.14 -27.91 2.89
C ALA A 89 13.18 -26.48 3.43
N LYS A 90 14.22 -25.73 3.04
CA LYS A 90 14.42 -24.34 3.48
C LYS A 90 13.16 -23.55 3.11
N THR A 91 12.46 -23.03 4.11
CA THR A 91 11.25 -22.22 3.91
C THR A 91 11.55 -21.13 2.89
N PRO A 92 10.72 -20.94 1.85
CA PRO A 92 10.99 -19.95 0.84
C PRO A 92 10.93 -18.55 1.47
N THR A 93 11.99 -17.76 1.28
CA THR A 93 12.15 -16.42 1.85
C THR A 93 12.13 -15.36 0.76
N SER A 94 11.66 -14.17 1.11
CA SER A 94 11.79 -12.96 0.29
C SER A 94 13.26 -12.67 -0.02
N VAL A 95 13.54 -12.18 -1.22
CA VAL A 95 14.88 -11.79 -1.65
C VAL A 95 14.91 -10.32 -2.02
N GLU A 96 15.97 -9.63 -1.63
CA GLU A 96 16.21 -8.27 -2.09
C GLU A 96 16.64 -8.29 -3.57
N VAL A 97 16.12 -7.34 -4.35
CA VAL A 97 16.38 -7.22 -5.77
C VAL A 97 17.17 -5.95 -6.04
N THR A 98 18.36 -6.12 -6.62
CA THR A 98 19.27 -5.02 -6.94
C THR A 98 19.23 -4.63 -8.43
N ASP A 99 19.02 -5.59 -9.31
CA ASP A 99 18.78 -5.36 -10.74
C ASP A 99 17.29 -5.14 -10.99
N LEU A 100 16.91 -3.88 -11.16
CA LEU A 100 15.52 -3.47 -11.34
C LEU A 100 15.05 -3.49 -12.81
N SER A 101 15.97 -3.61 -13.77
CA SER A 101 15.64 -3.61 -15.20
C SER A 101 14.74 -4.80 -15.60
N GLN A 102 14.82 -5.89 -14.83
CA GLN A 102 13.91 -7.03 -14.99
C GLN A 102 12.43 -6.70 -14.77
N TYR A 103 12.11 -5.51 -14.25
CA TYR A 103 10.76 -5.04 -13.95
C TYR A 103 10.30 -3.87 -14.83
N ASP A 104 11.05 -3.49 -15.86
CA ASP A 104 10.69 -2.35 -16.73
C ASP A 104 9.35 -2.54 -17.46
N TYR A 105 8.94 -3.79 -17.66
CA TYR A 105 7.61 -4.13 -18.21
C TYR A 105 6.44 -3.72 -17.29
N MET A 106 6.73 -3.37 -16.03
CA MET A 106 5.78 -2.81 -15.05
C MET A 106 5.94 -1.30 -14.88
N ASN A 107 6.71 -0.63 -15.73
CA ASN A 107 6.68 0.83 -15.80
C ASN A 107 5.31 1.29 -16.31
N GLY A 108 4.72 2.30 -15.68
CA GLY A 108 3.43 2.81 -16.15
C GLY A 108 2.67 3.66 -15.15
N ILE A 109 1.49 4.09 -15.58
CA ILE A 109 0.52 4.82 -14.78
C ILE A 109 -0.47 3.81 -14.20
N TYR A 110 -0.68 3.92 -12.90
CA TYR A 110 -1.59 3.12 -12.09
C TYR A 110 -2.60 4.01 -11.41
N LYS A 111 -3.75 3.45 -11.02
CA LYS A 111 -4.78 4.16 -10.27
C LYS A 111 -4.98 3.54 -8.90
N THR A 112 -5.08 4.38 -7.88
CA THR A 112 -5.46 3.95 -6.53
C THR A 112 -6.97 3.65 -6.45
N ALA A 113 -7.44 3.17 -5.29
CA ALA A 113 -8.86 2.97 -5.01
C ALA A 113 -9.68 4.26 -5.19
N GLU A 114 -9.07 5.41 -4.90
CA GLU A 114 -9.66 6.75 -5.03
C GLU A 114 -9.55 7.33 -6.45
N ASN A 115 -9.06 6.54 -7.42
CA ASN A 115 -8.76 6.97 -8.79
C ASN A 115 -7.64 8.02 -8.91
N ALA A 116 -6.77 8.16 -7.90
CA ALA A 116 -5.59 9.00 -8.02
C ALA A 116 -4.57 8.32 -8.94
N GLU A 117 -3.97 9.07 -9.86
CA GLU A 117 -2.95 8.55 -10.77
C GLU A 117 -1.58 8.57 -10.11
N CYS A 118 -0.90 7.44 -10.21
CA CYS A 118 0.45 7.25 -9.73
C CYS A 118 1.30 6.66 -10.85
N THR A 119 2.55 7.07 -11.00
CA THR A 119 3.49 6.49 -11.96
C THR A 119 4.55 5.68 -11.24
N LEU A 120 4.78 4.46 -11.69
CA LEU A 120 5.89 3.62 -11.26
C LEU A 120 6.94 3.56 -12.38
N ASN A 121 8.20 3.79 -12.03
CA ASN A 121 9.31 3.79 -12.98
C ASN A 121 10.56 3.13 -12.36
N PHE A 122 10.83 1.89 -12.75
CA PHE A 122 11.98 1.09 -12.31
C PHE A 122 13.30 1.61 -12.87
N ASP A 123 13.33 2.11 -14.11
CA ASP A 123 14.53 2.70 -14.73
C ASP A 123 15.05 3.88 -13.91
N GLN A 124 14.13 4.76 -13.49
CA GLN A 124 14.44 5.95 -12.68
C GLN A 124 14.44 5.67 -11.18
N LYS A 125 14.04 4.46 -10.76
CA LYS A 125 13.85 4.08 -9.35
C LYS A 125 12.91 5.02 -8.60
N ARG A 126 11.79 5.37 -9.24
CA ARG A 126 10.86 6.40 -8.75
C ARG A 126 9.42 5.93 -8.75
N PHE A 127 8.71 6.39 -7.72
CA PHE A 127 7.26 6.36 -7.64
C PHE A 127 6.80 7.81 -7.55
N THR A 128 5.84 8.21 -8.37
CA THR A 128 5.27 9.56 -8.32
C THR A 128 3.77 9.48 -8.13
N SER A 129 3.21 10.27 -7.23
CA SER A 129 1.76 10.43 -7.09
C SER A 129 1.36 11.85 -7.43
N GLU A 130 0.21 12.00 -8.07
CA GLU A 130 -0.38 13.31 -8.28
C GLU A 130 -1.27 13.67 -7.09
N SER A 131 -0.93 14.75 -6.39
CA SER A 131 -1.83 15.41 -5.45
C SER A 131 -2.33 16.71 -6.10
N PRO A 132 -3.50 17.24 -5.70
CA PRO A 132 -4.01 18.50 -6.25
C PRO A 132 -2.91 19.57 -6.31
N GLY A 133 -2.52 19.93 -7.53
CA GLY A 133 -1.56 20.97 -7.86
C GLY A 133 -0.06 20.68 -7.66
N LYS A 134 0.35 19.55 -7.07
CA LYS A 134 1.78 19.16 -7.04
C LYS A 134 1.98 17.65 -7.21
N GLN A 135 2.97 17.33 -8.05
CA GLN A 135 3.51 15.97 -8.14
C GLN A 135 4.39 15.69 -6.93
N GLN A 136 4.12 14.59 -6.24
CA GLN A 136 4.97 14.06 -5.18
C GLN A 136 5.93 13.06 -5.79
N VAL A 137 7.19 13.10 -5.38
CA VAL A 137 8.24 12.21 -5.91
C VAL A 137 8.85 11.42 -4.76
N TYR A 138 8.80 10.10 -4.89
CA TYR A 138 9.40 9.15 -3.99
C TYR A 138 10.45 8.32 -4.73
N TYR A 139 11.53 7.98 -4.05
CA TYR A 139 12.63 7.18 -4.57
C TYR A 139 12.63 5.80 -3.93
N PHE A 140 13.04 4.78 -4.68
CA PHE A 140 13.09 3.42 -4.17
C PHE A 140 14.26 3.29 -3.19
N ASP A 141 13.93 2.94 -1.94
CA ASP A 141 14.92 2.64 -0.91
C ASP A 141 15.31 1.16 -0.94
N LYS A 142 14.33 0.29 -1.14
CA LYS A 142 14.50 -1.17 -1.12
C LYS A 142 13.43 -1.86 -1.96
N VAL A 143 13.84 -2.86 -2.74
CA VAL A 143 12.92 -3.71 -3.51
C VAL A 143 13.10 -5.16 -3.08
N MET A 144 12.01 -5.83 -2.76
CA MET A 144 11.99 -7.22 -2.33
C MET A 144 11.03 -8.01 -3.20
N ARG A 145 11.45 -9.20 -3.64
CA ARG A 145 10.59 -10.16 -4.32
C ARG A 145 10.22 -11.28 -3.37
N HIS A 146 8.93 -11.53 -3.22
CA HIS A 146 8.39 -12.66 -2.49
C HIS A 146 8.39 -13.94 -3.34
N PRO A 147 8.31 -15.13 -2.70
CA PRO A 147 8.24 -16.41 -3.42
C PRO A 147 7.08 -16.54 -4.43
N ASP A 148 5.94 -15.88 -4.19
CA ASP A 148 4.80 -15.82 -5.12
C ASP A 148 4.99 -14.81 -6.27
N GLN A 149 6.21 -14.26 -6.40
CA GLN A 149 6.62 -13.19 -7.32
C GLN A 149 5.91 -11.84 -7.12
N SER A 150 5.16 -11.66 -6.04
CA SER A 150 4.79 -10.30 -5.63
C SER A 150 6.05 -9.54 -5.21
N ILE A 151 6.00 -8.22 -5.37
CA ILE A 151 7.13 -7.33 -5.13
C ILE A 151 6.72 -6.30 -4.09
N VAL A 152 7.61 -6.02 -3.15
CA VAL A 152 7.47 -4.95 -2.17
C VAL A 152 8.54 -3.90 -2.45
N ILE A 153 8.12 -2.67 -2.67
CA ILE A 153 8.99 -1.52 -2.96
C ILE A 153 8.83 -0.52 -1.83
N ASN A 154 9.83 -0.40 -0.97
CA ASN A 154 9.88 0.67 0.03
C ASN A 154 10.37 1.93 -0.66
N VAL A 155 9.68 3.04 -0.42
CA VAL A 155 9.99 4.34 -1.02
C VAL A 155 10.00 5.45 0.02
N SER A 156 10.83 6.45 -0.21
CA SER A 156 10.85 7.68 0.60
C SER A 156 10.97 8.92 -0.26
N GLY A 157 10.40 10.03 0.22
CA GLY A 157 10.36 11.29 -0.52
C GLY A 157 9.80 12.42 0.32
N ASP A 158 9.90 13.63 -0.21
CA ASP A 158 9.31 14.81 0.42
C ASP A 158 7.87 14.97 -0.06
N TYR A 159 6.94 15.00 0.88
CA TYR A 159 5.54 15.27 0.63
C TYR A 159 5.23 16.75 0.86
N HIS A 160 4.77 17.38 -0.21
CA HIS A 160 4.30 18.76 -0.19
C HIS A 160 2.86 18.84 0.33
N TYR A 161 2.65 19.63 1.37
CA TYR A 161 1.33 19.92 1.93
C TYR A 161 1.16 21.41 2.21
N ASN A 162 -0.09 21.85 2.36
CA ASN A 162 -0.46 23.26 2.58
C ASN A 162 -0.06 24.24 1.46
N ALA A 163 0.26 23.74 0.27
CA ALA A 163 0.61 24.61 -0.87
C ALA A 163 -0.55 25.54 -1.32
N TYR A 164 -1.79 25.30 -0.87
CA TYR A 164 -3.00 26.01 -1.34
C TYR A 164 -3.85 26.65 -0.24
N ASP A 165 -3.49 26.50 1.04
CA ASP A 165 -4.27 27.03 2.17
C ASP A 165 -3.78 28.44 2.62
N GLY A 166 -2.81 29.02 1.90
CA GLY A 166 -2.20 30.30 2.22
C GLY A 166 -1.11 30.25 3.31
N ASN A 167 -0.84 29.08 3.90
CA ASN A 167 0.17 28.91 4.95
C ASN A 167 1.58 28.59 4.42
N GLY A 168 1.76 28.67 3.10
CA GLY A 168 3.01 28.36 2.40
C GLY A 168 3.22 26.86 2.21
N ASP A 169 3.98 26.51 1.18
CA ASP A 169 4.34 25.13 0.88
C ASP A 169 5.23 24.56 1.99
N LYS A 170 4.80 23.45 2.57
CA LYS A 170 5.52 22.73 3.62
C LYS A 170 5.87 21.34 3.15
N PHE A 171 6.97 20.83 3.69
CA PHE A 171 7.53 19.55 3.33
C PHE A 171 7.54 18.67 4.57
N MET A 172 7.07 17.44 4.42
CA MET A 172 7.33 16.40 5.40
C MET A 172 7.89 15.18 4.70
N LYS A 173 8.90 14.56 5.31
CA LYS A 173 9.43 13.32 4.77
C LYS A 173 8.42 12.20 4.98
N MET A 174 8.07 11.52 3.90
CA MET A 174 7.13 10.42 3.89
C MET A 174 7.82 9.12 3.51
N TYR A 175 7.33 8.03 4.09
CA TYR A 175 7.82 6.68 3.89
C TYR A 175 6.62 5.80 3.55
N GLN A 176 6.65 5.16 2.40
CA GLN A 176 5.60 4.27 1.92
C GLN A 176 6.19 2.95 1.47
N SER A 177 5.34 1.93 1.37
CA SER A 177 5.70 0.65 0.78
C SER A 177 4.63 0.23 -0.21
N ILE A 178 5.04 -0.16 -1.39
CA ILE A 178 4.18 -0.55 -2.48
C ILE A 178 4.21 -2.07 -2.61
N LEU A 179 3.06 -2.72 -2.47
CA LEU A 179 2.90 -4.12 -2.83
C LEU A 179 2.41 -4.20 -4.27
N LEU A 180 3.21 -4.78 -5.15
CA LEU A 180 2.97 -4.91 -6.58
C LEU A 180 2.82 -6.40 -6.95
N ALA A 181 1.77 -6.72 -7.70
CA ALA A 181 1.57 -8.03 -8.30
C ALA A 181 1.68 -7.93 -9.82
N PRO A 182 2.62 -8.66 -10.45
CA PRO A 182 2.70 -8.76 -11.90
C PRO A 182 1.41 -9.32 -12.54
N PRO A 183 1.20 -9.11 -13.85
CA PRO A 183 0.12 -9.78 -14.59
C PRO A 183 0.24 -11.31 -14.45
N GLY A 184 -0.90 -11.97 -14.25
CA GLY A 184 -1.02 -13.42 -14.09
C GLY A 184 -0.78 -13.93 -12.66
N ASN A 185 -0.22 -13.09 -11.78
CA ASN A 185 0.11 -13.51 -10.42
C ASN A 185 -1.09 -13.46 -9.47
N THR A 186 -1.08 -14.29 -8.44
CA THR A 186 -2.06 -14.23 -7.35
C THR A 186 -1.29 -14.02 -6.06
N ILE A 187 -1.66 -13.01 -5.28
CA ILE A 187 -1.10 -12.86 -3.93
C ILE A 187 -1.82 -13.87 -3.03
N ARG A 188 -1.05 -14.82 -2.47
CA ARG A 188 -1.63 -15.92 -1.68
C ARG A 188 -1.46 -15.73 -0.18
N LYS A 189 -0.59 -14.82 0.22
CA LYS A 189 -0.09 -14.73 1.59
C LYS A 189 0.34 -13.31 1.93
N ASN A 190 0.02 -12.87 3.14
CA ASN A 190 0.65 -11.72 3.76
C ASN A 190 2.04 -12.14 4.25
N TRP A 191 3.10 -11.71 3.57
CA TRP A 191 4.46 -12.12 3.89
C TRP A 191 5.02 -11.49 5.19
N GLN A 192 4.31 -10.54 5.79
CA GLN A 192 4.65 -9.96 7.09
C GLN A 192 4.04 -10.75 8.25
N THR A 193 2.79 -11.19 8.15
CA THR A 193 2.08 -11.90 9.23
C THR A 193 2.11 -13.42 9.08
N GLY A 194 2.21 -13.91 7.84
CA GLY A 194 2.12 -15.32 7.55
C GLY A 194 0.74 -15.80 7.10
N ASP A 195 -0.27 -14.94 7.20
CA ASP A 195 -1.67 -15.30 6.94
C ASP A 195 -1.95 -15.49 5.45
N GLU A 196 -2.87 -16.40 5.13
CA GLU A 196 -3.36 -16.59 3.76
C GLU A 196 -4.22 -15.40 3.32
N ILE A 197 -4.21 -15.14 2.01
CA ILE A 197 -4.96 -14.06 1.37
C ILE A 197 -5.77 -14.65 0.21
N ASN A 198 -7.02 -14.24 0.11
CA ASN A 198 -7.85 -14.51 -1.06
C ASN A 198 -7.82 -13.33 -2.04
N ASP A 199 -6.83 -13.30 -2.94
CA ASP A 199 -6.72 -12.26 -3.95
C ASP A 199 -7.81 -12.42 -5.04
N VAL A 200 -8.77 -11.49 -5.01
CA VAL A 200 -9.96 -11.43 -5.89
C VAL A 200 -9.80 -10.46 -7.06
N THR A 201 -8.63 -9.83 -7.20
CA THR A 201 -8.45 -8.73 -8.17
C THR A 201 -8.17 -9.24 -9.58
N ASN A 202 -8.34 -8.37 -10.59
CA ASN A 202 -8.14 -8.75 -12.00
C ASN A 202 -6.65 -9.02 -12.32
N LYS A 203 -6.34 -10.29 -12.57
CA LYS A 203 -4.98 -10.79 -12.84
C LYS A 203 -4.49 -10.50 -14.27
N SER A 204 -5.31 -9.96 -15.17
CA SER A 204 -4.88 -9.71 -16.56
C SER A 204 -3.88 -8.54 -16.69
N VAL A 205 -3.63 -7.82 -15.60
CA VAL A 205 -2.86 -6.57 -15.55
C VAL A 205 -2.04 -6.52 -14.27
N ALA A 206 -1.01 -5.68 -14.26
CA ALA A 206 -0.27 -5.39 -13.04
C ALA A 206 -1.17 -4.62 -12.07
N ARG A 207 -1.04 -4.90 -10.77
CA ARG A 207 -1.86 -4.30 -9.71
C ARG A 207 -0.97 -3.88 -8.56
N PHE A 208 -1.28 -2.77 -7.90
CA PHE A 208 -0.50 -2.33 -6.76
C PHE A 208 -1.37 -1.72 -5.66
N SER A 209 -0.93 -1.84 -4.42
CA SER A 209 -1.41 -1.12 -3.23
C SER A 209 -0.28 -0.42 -2.51
N ILE A 210 -0.64 0.52 -1.66
CA ILE A 210 0.27 1.29 -0.84
C ILE A 210 0.01 1.02 0.64
N ALA A 211 1.08 0.92 1.41
CA ALA A 211 1.10 0.92 2.86
C ALA A 211 1.99 2.06 3.37
N GLY A 212 1.72 2.52 4.60
CA GLY A 212 2.50 3.54 5.27
C GLY A 212 3.51 2.99 6.28
N SER A 213 4.43 3.85 6.70
CA SER A 213 5.29 3.65 7.87
C SER A 213 5.02 4.74 8.92
N ASN A 214 4.95 4.33 10.18
CA ASN A 214 4.75 5.23 11.34
C ASN A 214 6.03 5.45 12.15
N ASP A 215 7.17 4.94 11.70
CA ASP A 215 8.44 4.93 12.44
C ASP A 215 9.64 5.38 11.58
N ASN A 216 9.39 6.30 10.64
CA ASN A 216 10.37 6.87 9.72
C ASN A 216 11.03 5.83 8.80
N GLY A 217 10.24 4.88 8.29
CA GLY A 217 10.66 3.89 7.31
C GLY A 217 11.41 2.69 7.90
N LYS A 218 11.41 2.50 9.23
CA LYS A 218 12.05 1.33 9.85
C LYS A 218 11.17 0.08 9.68
N THR A 219 9.86 0.24 9.85
CA THR A 219 8.86 -0.79 9.60
C THR A 219 7.72 -0.21 8.77
N PHE A 220 7.11 -1.08 7.97
CA PHE A 220 5.93 -0.77 7.17
C PHE A 220 4.82 -1.69 7.62
N ASN A 221 3.62 -1.15 7.85
CA ASN A 221 2.45 -1.97 8.12
C ASN A 221 1.80 -2.34 6.77
N MET A 222 2.17 -3.49 6.21
CA MET A 222 1.66 -3.93 4.90
C MET A 222 0.21 -4.44 4.93
N THR A 223 -0.42 -4.53 6.11
CA THR A 223 -1.78 -5.07 6.26
C THR A 223 -2.81 -4.38 5.35
N PRO A 224 -2.88 -3.03 5.26
CA PRO A 224 -3.82 -2.35 4.37
C PRO A 224 -3.57 -2.71 2.90
N ALA A 225 -2.31 -2.77 2.49
CA ALA A 225 -1.94 -3.11 1.12
C ALA A 225 -2.39 -4.52 0.73
N TYR A 226 -2.16 -5.51 1.60
CA TYR A 226 -2.68 -6.85 1.39
C TYR A 226 -4.21 -6.90 1.38
N LYS A 227 -4.87 -6.07 2.20
CA LYS A 227 -6.33 -6.03 2.27
C LYS A 227 -6.97 -5.57 0.96
N ASP A 228 -6.36 -4.62 0.28
CA ASP A 228 -6.84 -4.13 -1.02
C ASP A 228 -6.85 -5.23 -2.11
N PHE A 229 -5.96 -6.24 -2.01
CA PHE A 229 -6.02 -7.43 -2.87
C PHE A 229 -7.21 -8.34 -2.58
N GLU A 230 -7.69 -8.38 -1.34
CA GLU A 230 -8.85 -9.18 -0.92
C GLU A 230 -10.20 -8.54 -1.25
N THR A 231 -10.25 -7.21 -1.32
CA THR A 231 -11.49 -6.45 -1.47
C THR A 231 -11.70 -5.93 -2.89
N ASN A 232 -10.74 -6.18 -3.79
CA ASN A 232 -10.67 -5.54 -5.09
C ASN A 232 -10.62 -4.01 -5.01
N GLY A 233 -9.84 -3.48 -4.08
CA GLY A 233 -9.61 -2.04 -3.93
C GLY A 233 -8.86 -1.39 -5.10
N TYR A 234 -8.55 -2.12 -6.18
CA TYR A 234 -7.76 -1.59 -7.30
C TYR A 234 -8.58 -1.25 -8.52
N SER A 235 -8.10 -0.23 -9.25
CA SER A 235 -8.32 -0.14 -10.69
C SER A 235 -6.96 -0.10 -11.40
N SER A 236 -6.68 -1.12 -12.20
CA SER A 236 -5.70 -0.99 -13.27
C SER A 236 -6.48 -0.78 -14.56
N GLN A 237 -6.56 0.47 -15.02
CA GLN A 237 -6.72 0.71 -16.45
C GLN A 237 -5.32 0.85 -17.04
N ASN A 238 -4.78 -0.27 -17.46
CA ASN A 238 -3.58 -0.28 -18.27
C ASN A 238 -4.00 0.25 -19.65
N TYR A 239 -3.78 1.53 -19.92
CA TYR A 239 -3.82 2.04 -21.29
C TYR A 239 -2.59 1.50 -22.00
N GLY A 240 -2.70 0.27 -22.49
CA GLY A 240 -1.74 -0.31 -23.40
C GLY A 240 -1.71 0.51 -24.69
N SER A 241 -0.77 1.45 -24.77
CA SER A 241 0.07 1.56 -25.96
C SER A 241 1.43 2.06 -25.54
N HIS A 242 2.43 1.18 -25.62
CA HIS A 242 3.81 1.61 -25.74
C HIS A 242 3.91 2.61 -26.90
N ILE A 243 4.07 3.89 -26.58
CA ILE A 243 4.83 4.82 -27.42
C ILE A 243 5.91 5.41 -26.51
N PHE A 244 6.88 4.56 -26.13
CA PHE A 244 8.23 5.09 -25.96
C PHE A 244 8.79 5.27 -27.36
N THR A 245 8.75 6.51 -27.86
CA THR A 245 9.61 6.89 -28.98
C THR A 245 11.04 6.82 -28.43
N TYR A 246 11.70 5.68 -28.64
CA TYR A 246 13.13 5.55 -28.40
C TYR A 246 13.85 6.46 -29.40
N ASN A 247 14.11 7.72 -29.01
CA ASN A 247 15.07 8.57 -29.68
C ASN A 247 16.48 8.08 -29.29
N GLY A 248 16.84 6.92 -29.81
CA GLY A 248 18.23 6.48 -29.82
C GLY A 248 19.03 7.48 -30.65
N LYS A 249 19.74 8.38 -29.98
CA LYS A 249 20.90 9.02 -30.59
C LYS A 249 21.94 7.92 -30.74
N GLY A 250 22.11 7.45 -31.96
CA GLY A 250 23.34 6.79 -32.35
C GLY A 250 24.51 7.73 -32.08
N ASN A 251 25.53 7.18 -31.42
CA ASN A 251 26.94 7.46 -31.63
C ASN A 251 27.72 6.30 -31.01
#